data_AF-A0AB73NJQ4-F1
#
_entry.id   AF-A0AB73NJQ4-F1
#
_cell.length_a   1.000
_cell.length_b   1.000
_cell.length_c   1.000
_cell.angle_alpha   90.00
_cell.angle_beta   90.00
_cell.angle_gamma   90.00
#
_symmetry.space_group_name_H-M   'P 1'
#
loop_
_entity.id
_entity.type
_entity.pdbx_description
1 polymer ?
#
loop_
_entity_poly.entity_id
_entity_poly.type
_entity_poly.pdbx_seq_one_letter_code
_entity_poly.pdbx_strand_id
1 'polypeptide(L)' 'MRRHPPFGEPVESIESLRKVLVSAPGVAAVQSIEVHRKGGFVAVMDFDRSAFDGFINHIEAKGWMSVF' A
#
# COMPACT_ATOMS: atom_id res chain seq x y z
N MET A 1 22.91 -19.69 -2.36
CA MET A 1 22.29 -19.31 -1.07
C MET A 1 21.70 -17.92 -1.21
N ARG A 2 20.38 -17.78 -1.37
CA ARG A 2 19.73 -16.45 -1.39
C ARG A 2 19.59 -15.98 0.06
N ARG A 3 20.30 -14.91 0.40
CA ARG A 3 20.17 -14.25 1.70
C ARG A 3 18.78 -13.64 1.78
N HIS A 4 17.94 -14.09 2.70
CA HIS A 4 16.78 -13.32 3.13
C HIS A 4 17.30 -12.04 3.80
N PRO A 5 16.93 -10.84 3.34
CA PRO A 5 17.31 -9.62 4.04
C PRO A 5 16.58 -9.57 5.39
N PRO A 6 17.25 -9.13 6.47
CA PRO A 6 16.66 -9.05 7.80
C PRO A 6 15.67 -7.88 7.78
N PHE A 7 14.37 -8.18 7.62
CA PHE A 7 13.32 -7.16 7.43
C PHE A 7 13.75 -6.07 6.44
N GLY A 8 14.09 -6.50 5.21
CA GLY A 8 14.58 -5.61 4.17
C GLY A 8 13.64 -4.45 3.91
N GLU A 9 14.22 -3.30 3.55
CA GLU A 9 13.47 -2.20 2.93
C GLU A 9 12.45 -2.79 1.94
N PRO A 10 11.22 -2.25 1.90
CA PRO A 10 10.25 -2.75 0.94
C PRO A 10 10.91 -2.72 -0.45
N VAL A 11 10.90 -3.86 -1.14
CA VAL A 11 11.45 -4.01 -2.50
C VAL A 11 10.77 -3.01 -3.45
N GLU A 12 9.59 -2.54 -3.05
CA GLU A 12 8.74 -1.57 -3.70
C GLU A 12 8.91 -0.19 -3.04
N SER A 13 8.88 0.89 -3.83
CA SER A 13 9.07 2.24 -3.32
C SER A 13 7.78 2.89 -2.82
N ILE A 14 7.90 3.91 -1.97
CA ILE A 14 6.79 4.82 -1.61
C ILE A 14 6.09 5.35 -2.86
N GLU A 15 6.86 5.66 -3.92
CA GLU A 15 6.32 6.15 -5.19
C GLU A 15 5.44 5.09 -5.88
N SER A 16 5.82 3.82 -5.80
CA SER A 16 5.06 2.71 -6.36
C SER A 16 3.72 2.54 -5.63
N LEU A 17 3.73 2.58 -4.29
CA LEU A 17 2.49 2.55 -3.50
C LEU A 17 1.61 3.76 -3.81
N ARG A 18 2.20 4.96 -3.92
CA ARG A 18 1.46 6.18 -4.25
C ARG A 18 0.70 6.05 -5.58
N LYS A 19 1.33 5.51 -6.62
CA LYS A 19 0.69 5.28 -7.93
C LYS A 19 -0.50 4.31 -7.82
N VAL A 20 -0.35 3.28 -7.00
CA VAL A 20 -1.43 2.31 -6.74
C VAL A 20 -2.60 2.94 -5.98
N LEU A 21 -2.31 3.71 -4.93
CA LEU A 21 -3.33 4.36 -4.10
C LEU A 21 -4.08 5.46 -4.85
N VAL A 22 -3.40 6.29 -5.65
CA VAL A 22 -4.05 7.36 -6.44
C VAL A 22 -5.00 6.80 -7.50
N SER A 23 -4.79 5.56 -7.96
CA SER A 23 -5.69 4.89 -8.91
C SER A 23 -6.73 4.01 -8.25
N ALA A 24 -6.75 3.93 -6.92
CA ALA A 24 -7.64 3.04 -6.19
C ALA A 24 -9.07 3.65 -6.05
N PRO A 25 -10.13 2.82 -6.15
CA PRO A 25 -11.50 3.28 -5.94
C PRO A 25 -11.67 3.95 -4.58
N GLY A 26 -12.40 5.07 -4.54
CA GLY A 26 -12.72 5.80 -3.31
C GLY A 26 -11.60 6.69 -2.77
N VAL A 27 -10.39 6.65 -3.32
CA VAL A 27 -9.29 7.54 -2.89
C VAL A 27 -9.44 8.90 -3.57
N ALA A 28 -9.69 9.94 -2.77
CA ALA A 28 -9.74 11.32 -3.26
C ALA A 28 -8.35 11.97 -3.25
N ALA A 29 -7.58 11.75 -2.18
CA ALA A 29 -6.24 12.30 -2.02
C ALA A 29 -5.38 11.44 -1.09
N VAL A 30 -4.11 11.26 -1.44
CA VAL A 30 -3.12 10.59 -0.57
C VAL A 30 -2.29 11.63 0.16
N GLN A 31 -2.55 11.80 1.45
CA GLN A 31 -1.93 12.82 2.30
C GLN A 31 -0.50 12.45 2.68
N SER A 32 -0.27 11.24 3.17
CA SER A 32 1.06 10.76 3.54
C SER A 32 1.24 9.27 3.27
N ILE A 33 2.50 8.87 3.04
CA ILE A 33 2.94 7.48 2.99
C ILE A 33 4.28 7.41 3.71
N GLU A 34 4.36 6.53 4.70
CA GLU A 34 5.54 6.37 5.55
C GLU A 34 5.92 4.89 5.64
N VAL A 35 7.22 4.62 5.77
CA VAL A 35 7.70 3.26 6.04
C VAL A 35 7.48 2.94 7.51
N HIS A 36 6.80 1.84 7.80
CA HIS A 36 6.58 1.43 9.17
C HIS A 36 7.82 0.74 9.76
N ARG A 37 8.13 1.01 11.03
CA ARG A 37 9.30 0.44 11.73
C ARG A 37 9.37 -1.10 11.77
N LYS A 38 8.24 -1.77 11.55
CA LYS A 38 8.16 -3.25 11.50
C LYS A 38 8.14 -3.81 10.08
N GLY A 39 8.42 -2.97 9.08
CA GLY A 39 8.23 -3.28 7.66
C GLY A 39 6.84 -2.87 7.16
N GLY A 40 6.73 -2.75 5.83
CA GLY A 40 5.52 -2.26 5.14
C GLY A 40 5.37 -0.74 5.16
N PHE A 41 4.17 -0.28 4.81
CA PHE A 41 3.83 1.13 4.69
C PHE A 41 2.59 1.48 5.51
N VAL A 42 2.57 2.70 6.03
CA VAL A 42 1.35 3.35 6.53
C VAL A 42 1.00 4.46 5.57
N ALA A 43 -0.26 4.51 5.14
CA ALA A 43 -0.75 5.58 4.28
C ALA A 43 -1.95 6.28 4.94
N VAL A 44 -1.95 7.61 4.90
CA VAL A 44 -3.10 8.45 5.29
C VAL A 44 -3.69 9.04 4.02
N MET A 45 -5.00 8.91 3.85
CA MET A 45 -5.70 9.33 2.65
C MET A 45 -7.13 9.76 2.95
N ASP A 46 -7.65 10.66 2.13
CA ASP A 46 -9.07 10.97 2.07
C ASP A 46 -9.79 9.88 1.27
N PHE A 47 -10.76 9.25 1.91
CA PHE A 47 -11.37 8.02 1.42
C PHE A 47 -12.89 8.05 1.52
N ASP A 48 -13.58 7.74 0.42
CA ASP A 48 -15.01 7.44 0.41
C ASP A 48 -15.25 6.01 0.90
N ARG A 49 -15.84 5.91 2.10
CA ARG A 49 -16.16 4.63 2.74
C ARG A 49 -17.06 3.72 1.90
N SER A 50 -17.89 4.27 1.00
CA SER A 50 -18.77 3.46 0.15
C SER A 50 -18.01 2.55 -0.82
N ALA A 51 -16.76 2.91 -1.15
CA ALA A 51 -15.91 2.19 -2.10
C ALA A 51 -14.93 1.22 -1.42
N PHE A 52 -15.08 0.94 -0.12
CA PHE A 52 -14.16 0.12 0.68
C PHE A 52 -13.84 -1.23 0.04
N ASP A 53 -14.86 -2.00 -0.35
CA ASP A 53 -14.64 -3.33 -0.94
C ASP A 53 -13.90 -3.24 -2.28
N GLY A 54 -14.21 -2.23 -3.09
CA GLY A 54 -13.52 -1.97 -4.36
C GLY A 54 -12.06 -1.57 -4.17
N PHE A 55 -11.79 -0.77 -3.14
CA PHE A 55 -10.43 -0.42 -2.73
C PHE A 55 -9.62 -1.65 -2.32
N ILE A 56 -10.15 -2.48 -1.42
CA ILE A 56 -9.48 -3.71 -0.95
C ILE A 56 -9.16 -4.63 -2.13
N ASN A 57 -10.14 -4.91 -2.99
CA ASN A 57 -9.93 -5.74 -4.18
C ASN A 57 -8.86 -5.17 -5.13
N HIS A 58 -8.81 -3.84 -5.32
CA HIS A 58 -7.79 -3.20 -6.15
C HIS A 58 -6.39 -3.37 -5.58
N ILE A 59 -6.21 -3.14 -4.28
CA ILE A 59 -4.91 -3.28 -3.61
C ILE A 59 -4.44 -4.73 -3.58
N GLU A 60 -5.34 -5.69 -3.33
CA GLU A 60 -5.05 -7.13 -3.42
C GLU A 60 -4.64 -7.54 -4.83
N ALA A 61 -5.38 -7.10 -5.86
CA ALA A 61 -5.07 -7.40 -7.26
C ALA A 61 -3.71 -6.83 -7.71
N LYS A 62 -3.19 -5.80 -7.03
CA LYS A 62 -1.86 -5.24 -7.27
C LYS A 62 -0.77 -5.91 -6.43
N GLY A 63 -1.11 -6.85 -5.55
CA GLY A 63 -0.16 -7.57 -4.70
C GLY A 63 0.34 -6.77 -3.50
N TRP A 64 -0.32 -5.67 -3.13
CA TRP A 64 0.11 -4.77 -2.06
C TRP A 64 -0.44 -5.13 -0.68
N MET A 65 -1.37 -6.08 -0.60
CA MET A 65 -1.83 -6.68 0.66
C MET A 65 -1.27 -8.10 0.80
N SER A 66 -0.58 -8.34 1.92
CA SER A 66 -0.26 -9.71 2.34
C SER A 66 -1.46 -10.24 3.10
N VAL A 67 -2.26 -11.07 2.45
CA VAL A 67 -3.31 -11.85 3.12
C VAL A 67 -2.60 -12.95 3.89
N PHE A 68 -2.49 -12.79 5.21
CA PHE A 68 -1.99 -13.82 6.13
C PHE A 68 -3.16 -14.60 6.72
#